data_AF-A0A3G8X027-F1
#
_entry.id   AF-A0A3G8X027-F1
#
_cell.length_a   1.000
_cell.length_b   1.000
_cell.length_c   1.000
_cell.angle_alpha   90.00
_cell.angle_beta   90.00
_cell.angle_gamma   90.00
#
_symmetry.space_group_name_H-M   'P 1'
#
loop_
_entity.id
_entity.type
_entity.pdbx_description
1 polymer ?
#
loop_
_entity_poly.entity_id
_entity_poly.type
_entity_poly.pdbx_seq_one_letter_code
_entity_poly.pdbx_strand_id
1 'polypeptide(L)'
;MMILRGGRIDIYIKDKSNNFITIENKIYAGDQDGQLARYHRHATHSDLFYLTLEGGMPSDKSRKGLKEDEDFKCISYKENVINWLEACRKEVAIIPIVREAISHYINLIKYLTNQTTNHNMEQELTALTKTNFKAAFAIAGNLNHAIKEMVSDFGEEMIAVLRDKGIVCDYNIDFGKNYTGIYLGKEEWKYVRIGFQFWAKNHNLIFGLTINGTDNWSRPIEIPIELQEKLKKLPNTEKRNNGWWPWYNFMEQPYSDWSKAEAYEAISDGRMRKIFLEKIDMLLEMTKGIEL
;
A
#
# COMPACT_ATOMS: atom_id res chain seq x y z
N MET A 1 38.41 -5.94 5.67
CA MET A 1 38.57 -6.49 4.30
C MET A 1 40.03 -6.89 4.12
N MET A 2 40.30 -8.07 3.54
CA MET A 2 41.66 -8.60 3.34
C MET A 2 41.87 -9.04 1.88
N ILE A 3 43.00 -8.67 1.28
CA ILE A 3 43.34 -8.97 -0.12
C ILE A 3 44.30 -10.16 -0.16
N LEU A 4 43.96 -11.18 -0.94
CA LEU A 4 44.81 -12.35 -1.20
C LEU A 4 45.25 -12.37 -2.66
N ARG A 5 46.42 -12.96 -2.96
CA ARG A 5 46.82 -13.19 -4.36
C ARG A 5 45.76 -14.06 -5.05
N GLY A 6 44.94 -13.46 -5.92
CA GLY A 6 43.89 -14.14 -6.68
C GLY A 6 42.46 -14.09 -6.09
N GLY A 7 42.17 -13.24 -5.08
CA GLY A 7 40.80 -13.05 -4.60
C GLY A 7 40.68 -12.13 -3.39
N ARG A 8 39.44 -11.71 -3.06
CA ARG A 8 39.14 -10.80 -1.95
C ARG A 8 38.06 -11.42 -1.07
N ILE A 9 38.36 -11.58 0.22
CA ILE A 9 37.38 -12.02 1.21
C ILE A 9 36.43 -10.86 1.49
N ASP A 10 35.12 -11.10 1.39
CA ASP A 10 34.09 -10.08 1.61
C ASP A 10 34.06 -9.62 3.07
N ILE A 11 33.88 -10.56 4.01
CA ILE A 11 33.87 -10.27 5.45
C ILE A 11 34.93 -11.12 6.13
N TYR A 12 35.81 -10.44 6.84
CA TYR A 12 36.91 -11.05 7.59
C TYR A 12 36.95 -10.41 8.98
N ILE A 13 36.69 -11.22 10.00
CA ILE A 13 36.67 -10.79 11.40
C ILE A 13 37.83 -11.49 12.08
N LYS A 14 38.64 -10.71 12.80
CA LYS A 14 39.79 -11.19 13.55
C LYS A 14 39.71 -10.67 14.97
N ASP A 15 39.88 -11.55 15.95
CA ASP A 15 40.01 -11.15 17.35
C ASP A 15 41.49 -10.93 17.76
N LYS A 16 41.70 -10.50 19.00
CA LYS A 16 43.05 -10.27 19.55
C LYS A 16 43.84 -11.56 19.79
N SER A 17 43.16 -12.70 19.85
CA SER A 17 43.73 -14.03 20.10
C SER A 17 44.11 -14.76 18.79
N ASN A 18 44.00 -14.09 17.64
CA ASN A 18 44.18 -14.66 16.30
C ASN A 18 43.17 -15.77 15.96
N ASN A 19 41.94 -15.69 16.47
CA ASN A 19 40.81 -16.42 15.90
C ASN A 19 40.22 -15.62 14.74
N PHE A 20 39.69 -16.32 13.74
CA PHE A 20 39.20 -15.69 12.51
C PHE A 20 37.83 -16.25 12.12
N ILE A 21 36.95 -15.37 11.66
CA ILE A 21 35.72 -15.73 10.95
C ILE A 21 35.84 -15.17 9.53
N THR A 22 35.65 -16.04 8.55
CA THR A 22 35.67 -15.71 7.13
C THR A 22 34.27 -15.93 6.57
N ILE A 23 33.67 -14.92 5.95
CA ILE A 23 32.36 -15.05 5.29
C ILE A 23 32.51 -14.60 3.84
N GLU A 24 32.19 -15.50 2.92
CA GLU A 24 31.98 -15.17 1.51
C GLU A 24 30.49 -14.90 1.29
N ASN A 25 30.17 -13.70 0.79
CA ASN A 25 28.78 -13.22 0.72
C ASN A 25 28.27 -13.27 -0.72
N LYS A 26 27.23 -14.08 -0.97
CA LYS A 26 26.65 -14.30 -2.30
C LYS A 26 25.19 -13.89 -2.35
N ILE A 27 24.95 -12.67 -2.83
CA ILE A 27 23.63 -12.19 -3.20
C ILE A 27 23.58 -12.11 -4.73
N TYR A 28 22.89 -13.06 -5.37
CA TYR A 28 22.77 -13.22 -6.83
C TYR A 28 24.08 -13.33 -7.63
N ALA A 29 25.23 -13.35 -6.96
CA ALA A 29 26.54 -13.48 -7.59
C ALA A 29 26.92 -14.95 -7.81
N GLY A 30 27.49 -15.24 -8.98
CA GLY A 30 28.04 -16.56 -9.29
C GLY A 30 29.36 -16.85 -8.55
N ASP A 31 29.73 -18.13 -8.54
CA ASP A 31 30.97 -18.59 -7.94
C ASP A 31 32.21 -18.34 -8.78
N GLN A 32 33.29 -17.94 -8.11
CA GLN A 32 34.63 -17.86 -8.68
C GLN A 32 35.37 -19.19 -8.51
N ASP A 33 36.18 -19.55 -9.50
CA ASP A 33 36.95 -20.80 -9.47
C ASP A 33 37.93 -20.82 -8.28
N GLY A 34 37.91 -21.91 -7.51
CA GLY A 34 38.79 -22.16 -6.36
C GLY A 34 38.68 -21.17 -5.20
N GLN A 35 37.58 -20.41 -5.11
CA GLN A 35 37.47 -19.31 -4.15
C GLN A 35 37.51 -19.78 -2.69
N LEU A 36 36.68 -20.74 -2.33
CA LEU A 36 36.65 -21.31 -0.97
C LEU A 36 37.96 -22.03 -0.63
N ALA A 37 38.54 -22.76 -1.60
CA ALA A 37 39.82 -23.43 -1.42
C ALA A 37 40.98 -22.46 -1.12
N ARG A 38 40.97 -21.27 -1.73
CA ARG A 38 41.95 -20.21 -1.42
C ARG A 38 41.78 -19.69 0.01
N TYR A 39 40.54 -19.46 0.45
CA TYR A 39 40.27 -18.93 1.78
C TYR A 39 40.60 -19.93 2.88
N HIS A 40 40.17 -21.19 2.71
CA HIS A 40 40.48 -22.27 3.63
C HIS A 40 41.99 -22.44 3.83
N ARG A 41 42.78 -22.37 2.75
CA ARG A 41 44.26 -22.45 2.83
C ARG A 41 44.89 -21.24 3.52
N HIS A 42 44.32 -20.05 3.33
CA HIS A 42 44.87 -18.83 3.91
C HIS A 42 44.55 -18.72 5.41
N ALA A 43 43.40 -19.25 5.83
CA ALA A 43 42.91 -19.15 7.18
C ALA A 43 42.55 -20.55 7.70
N THR A 44 43.56 -21.42 7.81
CA THR A 44 43.43 -22.85 8.16
C THR A 44 42.83 -23.14 9.54
N HIS A 45 42.70 -22.11 10.39
CA HIS A 45 42.09 -22.19 11.72
C HIS A 45 40.90 -21.24 11.85
N SER A 46 40.28 -20.86 10.72
CA SER A 46 39.11 -19.97 10.71
C SER A 46 37.83 -20.73 10.47
N ASP A 47 36.74 -20.29 11.12
CA ASP A 47 35.41 -20.68 10.70
C ASP A 47 35.09 -20.02 9.35
N LEU A 48 34.96 -20.84 8.30
CA LEU A 48 34.63 -20.41 6.95
C LEU A 48 33.14 -20.59 6.69
N PHE A 49 32.45 -19.49 6.44
CA PHE A 49 31.04 -19.47 6.10
C PHE A 49 30.80 -19.06 4.66
N TYR A 50 29.92 -19.78 3.99
CA TYR A 50 29.39 -19.44 2.68
C TYR A 50 27.95 -18.94 2.85
N LEU A 51 27.74 -17.64 2.70
CA LEU A 51 26.47 -16.98 2.98
C LEU A 51 25.72 -16.69 1.68
N THR A 52 24.54 -17.30 1.51
CA THR A 52 23.64 -17.05 0.37
C THR A 52 22.25 -16.63 0.85
N LEU A 53 21.35 -16.27 -0.06
CA LEU A 53 19.97 -15.94 0.32
C LEU A 53 19.24 -17.13 0.98
N GLU A 54 19.34 -18.32 0.38
CA GLU A 54 18.58 -19.52 0.78
C GLU A 54 19.44 -20.61 1.45
N GLY A 55 20.75 -20.41 1.64
CA GLY A 55 21.65 -21.42 2.23
C GLY A 55 22.16 -22.48 1.23
N GLY A 56 22.18 -22.15 -0.06
CA GLY A 56 22.63 -23.07 -1.10
C GLY A 56 24.13 -23.35 -1.06
N MET A 57 24.50 -24.55 -1.52
CA MET A 57 25.88 -25.01 -1.61
C MET A 57 26.70 -24.27 -2.68
N PRO A 58 28.00 -24.01 -2.43
CA PRO A 58 28.90 -23.53 -3.46
C PRO A 58 29.14 -24.62 -4.52
N SER A 59 29.35 -24.18 -5.75
CA SER A 59 29.71 -25.05 -6.87
C SER A 59 31.04 -25.78 -6.65
N ASP A 60 31.15 -26.96 -7.27
CA ASP A 60 32.35 -27.82 -7.20
C ASP A 60 33.63 -27.07 -7.62
N LYS A 61 33.52 -26.20 -8.63
CA LYS A 61 34.64 -25.36 -9.08
C LYS A 61 35.14 -24.40 -7.99
N SER A 62 34.26 -23.91 -7.11
CA SER A 62 34.61 -22.99 -6.02
C SER A 62 35.24 -23.73 -4.84
N ARG A 63 34.62 -24.83 -4.41
CA ARG A 63 35.05 -25.60 -3.24
C ARG A 63 36.23 -26.54 -3.50
N LYS A 64 36.48 -26.95 -4.75
CA LYS A 64 37.62 -27.82 -5.15
C LYS A 64 37.83 -29.02 -4.21
N GLY A 65 36.76 -29.69 -3.83
CA GLY A 65 36.79 -30.87 -2.97
C GLY A 65 36.63 -30.62 -1.47
N LEU A 66 36.58 -29.36 -1.01
CA LEU A 66 36.19 -29.04 0.36
C LEU A 66 34.76 -29.53 0.65
N LYS A 67 34.53 -29.96 1.88
CA LYS A 67 33.26 -30.50 2.36
C LYS A 67 32.58 -29.55 3.33
N GLU A 68 31.26 -29.48 3.20
CA GLU A 68 30.42 -28.78 4.17
C GLU A 68 30.49 -29.47 5.54
N ASP A 69 30.35 -28.68 6.60
CA ASP A 69 30.46 -29.04 8.03
C ASP A 69 31.83 -29.56 8.50
N GLU A 70 32.74 -29.92 7.59
CA GLU A 70 34.14 -30.22 7.88
C GLU A 70 35.05 -29.01 7.62
N ASP A 71 35.01 -28.46 6.40
CA ASP A 71 35.92 -27.40 5.95
C ASP A 71 35.27 -26.00 5.87
N PHE A 72 33.94 -25.96 5.70
CA PHE A 72 33.14 -24.72 5.65
C PHE A 72 31.68 -25.01 6.02
N LYS A 73 30.89 -23.97 6.32
CA LYS A 73 29.44 -24.09 6.62
C LYS A 73 28.62 -23.21 5.70
N CYS A 74 27.53 -23.72 5.14
CA CYS A 74 26.55 -22.87 4.48
C CYS A 74 25.64 -22.21 5.51
N ILE A 75 25.41 -20.92 5.34
CA ILE A 75 24.44 -20.16 6.11
C ILE A 75 23.57 -19.35 5.16
N SER A 76 22.36 -19.01 5.62
CA SER A 76 21.37 -18.30 4.82
C SER A 76 21.01 -16.95 5.42
N TYR A 77 20.71 -15.98 4.55
CA TYR A 77 20.04 -14.77 4.98
C TYR A 77 18.63 -15.06 5.49
N LYS A 78 17.90 -15.95 4.79
CA LYS A 78 16.53 -16.37 5.07
C LYS A 78 16.30 -16.84 6.50
N GLU A 79 17.22 -17.62 7.04
CA GLU A 79 17.07 -18.23 8.35
C GLU A 79 18.12 -17.70 9.33
N ASN A 80 19.42 -17.92 9.06
CA ASN A 80 20.46 -17.65 10.05
C ASN A 80 20.64 -16.16 10.32
N VAL A 81 20.74 -15.32 9.28
CA VAL A 81 20.94 -13.87 9.46
C VAL A 81 19.69 -13.20 9.99
N ILE A 82 18.48 -13.57 9.53
CA ILE A 82 17.23 -13.05 10.10
C ILE A 82 17.16 -13.37 11.60
N ASN A 83 17.41 -14.62 12.01
CA ASN A 83 17.35 -15.00 13.42
C ASN A 83 18.38 -14.25 14.27
N TRP A 84 19.59 -14.05 13.74
CA TRP A 84 20.63 -13.27 14.40
C TRP A 84 20.25 -11.79 14.53
N LEU A 85 19.74 -11.17 13.48
CA LEU A 85 19.28 -9.77 13.52
C LEU A 85 18.09 -9.59 14.47
N GLU A 86 17.16 -10.55 14.52
CA GLU A 86 16.04 -10.55 15.47
C GLU A 86 16.53 -10.63 16.93
N ALA A 87 17.55 -11.46 17.20
CA ALA A 87 18.19 -11.49 18.52
C ALA A 87 18.87 -10.15 18.83
N CYS A 88 19.66 -9.60 17.91
CA CYS A 88 20.29 -8.28 18.07
C CYS A 88 19.27 -7.16 18.31
N ARG A 89 18.12 -7.18 17.62
CA ARG A 89 17.05 -6.19 17.77
C ARG A 89 16.48 -6.15 19.19
N LYS A 90 16.37 -7.32 19.84
CA LYS A 90 15.90 -7.43 21.24
C LYS A 90 16.87 -6.74 22.21
N GLU A 91 18.18 -6.90 21.99
CA GLU A 91 19.22 -6.31 22.84
C GLU A 91 19.27 -4.78 22.77
N VAL A 92 18.81 -4.18 21.66
CA VAL A 92 18.83 -2.72 21.45
C VAL A 92 17.45 -2.07 21.53
N ALA A 93 16.48 -2.73 22.20
CA ALA A 93 15.09 -2.28 22.23
C ALA A 93 14.89 -0.82 22.70
N ILE A 94 15.76 -0.35 23.60
CA ILE A 94 15.74 1.02 24.17
C ILE A 94 16.52 2.06 23.35
N ILE A 95 17.14 1.67 22.23
CA ILE A 95 17.89 2.56 21.34
C ILE A 95 17.13 2.64 20.00
N PRO A 96 16.14 3.54 19.84
CA PRO A 96 15.21 3.51 18.72
C PRO A 96 15.89 3.53 17.36
N ILE A 97 16.91 4.39 17.18
CA ILE A 97 17.59 4.52 15.89
C ILE A 97 18.26 3.22 15.44
N VAL A 98 18.84 2.45 16.36
CA VAL A 98 19.50 1.17 16.04
C VAL A 98 18.44 0.08 15.82
N ARG A 99 17.40 0.07 16.67
CA ARG A 99 16.26 -0.87 16.52
C ARG A 99 15.59 -0.73 15.16
N GLU A 100 15.29 0.50 14.72
CA GLU A 100 14.65 0.74 13.42
C GLU A 100 15.57 0.37 12.25
N ALA A 101 16.87 0.68 12.34
CA ALA A 101 17.83 0.26 11.32
C ALA A 101 17.87 -1.27 11.17
N ILE A 102 17.91 -2.02 12.27
CA ILE A 102 17.87 -3.50 12.25
C ILE A 102 16.54 -3.99 11.66
N SER A 103 15.41 -3.40 12.04
CA SER A 103 14.10 -3.74 11.48
C SER A 103 14.05 -3.56 9.96
N HIS A 104 14.64 -2.49 9.43
CA HIS A 104 14.73 -2.28 7.98
C HIS A 104 15.55 -3.38 7.28
N TYR A 105 16.67 -3.82 7.87
CA TYR A 105 17.46 -4.93 7.32
C TYR A 105 16.69 -6.25 7.34
N ILE A 106 15.97 -6.56 8.43
CA ILE A 106 15.12 -7.76 8.50
C ILE A 106 14.07 -7.73 7.39
N ASN A 107 13.39 -6.61 7.18
CA ASN A 107 12.38 -6.47 6.14
C ASN A 107 12.96 -6.60 4.73
N LEU A 108 14.14 -6.01 4.49
CA LEU A 108 14.85 -6.17 3.22
C LEU A 108 15.17 -7.64 2.93
N ILE A 109 15.69 -8.38 3.92
CA ILE A 109 16.00 -9.79 3.74
C ILE A 109 14.72 -10.59 3.47
N LYS A 110 13.62 -10.34 4.21
CA LYS A 110 12.32 -10.97 3.96
C LYS A 110 11.83 -10.71 2.54
N TYR A 111 12.00 -9.50 2.02
CA TYR A 111 11.69 -9.18 0.63
C TYR A 111 12.55 -9.98 -0.35
N LEU A 112 13.88 -9.99 -0.19
CA LEU A 112 14.81 -10.69 -1.08
C LEU A 112 14.62 -12.23 -1.08
N THR A 113 14.00 -12.77 -0.02
CA THR A 113 13.77 -14.21 0.19
C THR A 113 12.29 -14.60 0.08
N ASN A 114 11.44 -13.70 -0.44
CA ASN A 114 10.01 -13.91 -0.65
C ASN A 114 9.21 -14.30 0.60
N GLN A 115 9.60 -13.78 1.77
CA GLN A 115 8.94 -13.96 3.06
C GLN A 115 8.07 -12.76 3.48
N THR A 116 7.65 -11.94 2.52
CA THR A 116 6.78 -10.79 2.82
C THR A 116 5.36 -11.25 3.10
N THR A 117 4.67 -10.45 3.91
CA THR A 117 3.33 -10.73 4.44
C THR A 117 2.31 -11.11 3.36
N ASN A 118 2.41 -10.53 2.15
CA ASN A 118 1.47 -10.78 1.07
C ASN A 118 1.50 -12.22 0.53
N HIS A 119 2.68 -12.84 0.39
CA HIS A 119 2.77 -14.21 -0.14
C HIS A 119 2.39 -15.28 0.89
N ASN A 120 2.71 -15.05 2.17
CA ASN A 120 2.29 -15.98 3.23
C ASN A 120 0.77 -15.89 3.50
N MET A 121 0.19 -14.70 3.48
CA MET A 121 -1.26 -14.52 3.62
C MET A 121 -2.04 -15.21 2.49
N GLU A 122 -1.58 -15.13 1.24
CA GLU A 122 -2.27 -15.77 0.11
C GLU A 122 -2.30 -17.30 0.25
N GLN A 123 -1.19 -17.91 0.68
CA GLN A 123 -1.11 -19.36 0.91
C GLN A 123 -1.97 -19.81 2.10
N GLU A 124 -1.94 -19.07 3.21
CA GLU A 124 -2.77 -19.32 4.39
C GLU A 124 -4.26 -19.17 4.06
N LEU A 125 -4.65 -18.11 3.36
CA LEU A 125 -6.03 -17.87 2.92
C LEU A 125 -6.51 -18.97 1.96
N THR A 126 -5.64 -19.40 1.05
CA THR A 126 -5.94 -20.51 0.13
C THR A 126 -6.14 -21.82 0.90
N ALA A 127 -5.30 -22.11 1.90
CA ALA A 127 -5.43 -23.29 2.74
C ALA A 127 -6.73 -23.27 3.57
N LEU A 128 -7.05 -22.12 4.18
CA LEU A 128 -8.32 -21.92 4.92
C LEU A 128 -9.55 -22.06 4.02
N THR A 129 -9.50 -21.51 2.80
CA THR A 129 -10.58 -21.62 1.82
C THR A 129 -10.82 -23.08 1.43
N LYS A 130 -9.74 -23.86 1.21
CA LYS A 130 -9.84 -25.28 0.87
C LYS A 130 -10.47 -26.11 1.98
N THR A 131 -10.18 -25.79 3.25
CA THR A 131 -10.78 -26.50 4.38
C THR A 131 -12.21 -26.04 4.69
N ASN A 132 -12.64 -24.89 4.13
CA ASN A 132 -13.95 -24.28 4.39
C ASN A 132 -14.76 -23.96 3.11
N PHE A 133 -14.68 -24.81 2.07
CA PHE A 133 -15.26 -24.51 0.76
C PHE A 133 -16.74 -24.09 0.77
N LYS A 134 -17.60 -24.76 1.55
CA LYS A 134 -19.03 -24.43 1.62
C LYS A 134 -19.25 -23.00 2.13
N ALA A 135 -18.52 -22.61 3.18
CA ALA A 135 -18.58 -21.25 3.72
C ALA A 135 -18.01 -20.24 2.73
N ALA A 136 -16.90 -20.57 2.07
CA ALA A 136 -16.30 -19.71 1.05
C ALA A 136 -17.26 -19.42 -0.12
N PHE A 137 -17.95 -20.44 -0.64
CA PHE A 137 -18.97 -20.24 -1.68
C PHE A 137 -20.15 -19.40 -1.21
N ALA A 138 -20.62 -19.61 0.03
CA ALA A 138 -21.69 -18.81 0.61
C ALA A 138 -21.28 -17.33 0.78
N ILE A 139 -20.05 -17.07 1.27
CA ILE A 139 -19.51 -15.71 1.40
C ILE A 139 -19.40 -15.05 0.02
N ALA A 140 -18.78 -15.73 -0.95
CA ALA A 140 -18.60 -15.20 -2.30
C ALA A 140 -19.96 -14.89 -2.97
N GLY A 141 -20.95 -15.76 -2.81
CA GLY A 141 -22.29 -15.56 -3.34
C GLY A 141 -23.06 -14.37 -2.73
N ASN A 142 -22.77 -14.03 -1.47
CA ASN A 142 -23.44 -12.93 -0.75
C ASN A 142 -22.63 -11.62 -0.72
N LEU A 143 -21.36 -11.62 -1.15
CA LEU A 143 -20.47 -10.46 -1.04
C LEU A 143 -21.04 -9.22 -1.73
N ASN A 144 -21.57 -9.36 -2.95
CA ASN A 144 -22.18 -8.23 -3.68
C ASN A 144 -23.42 -7.68 -2.98
N HIS A 145 -24.18 -8.54 -2.29
CA HIS A 145 -25.34 -8.11 -1.50
C HIS A 145 -24.89 -7.30 -0.29
N ALA A 146 -23.92 -7.82 0.47
CA ALA A 146 -23.35 -7.12 1.62
C ALA A 146 -22.77 -5.76 1.23
N ILE A 147 -22.04 -5.69 0.11
CA ILE A 147 -21.53 -4.42 -0.44
C ILE A 147 -22.69 -3.45 -0.72
N LYS A 148 -23.77 -3.91 -1.34
CA LYS A 148 -24.92 -3.06 -1.66
C LYS A 148 -25.61 -2.55 -0.40
N GLU A 149 -25.76 -3.38 0.62
CA GLU A 149 -26.32 -2.99 1.92
C GLU A 149 -25.42 -1.94 2.59
N MET A 150 -24.11 -2.19 2.71
CA MET A 150 -23.18 -1.22 3.33
C MET A 150 -23.21 0.15 2.65
N VAL A 151 -23.32 0.19 1.33
CA VAL A 151 -23.35 1.45 0.56
C VAL A 151 -24.70 2.14 0.72
N SER A 152 -25.80 1.39 0.79
CA SER A 152 -27.14 1.92 1.12
C SER A 152 -27.16 2.53 2.52
N ASP A 153 -26.65 1.81 3.51
CA ASP A 153 -26.58 2.25 4.92
C ASP A 153 -25.75 3.54 5.02
N PHE A 154 -24.61 3.61 4.33
CA PHE A 154 -23.80 4.83 4.24
C PHE A 154 -24.59 6.00 3.61
N GLY A 155 -25.40 5.74 2.59
CA GLY A 155 -26.28 6.75 1.99
C GLY A 155 -27.31 7.29 2.99
N GLU A 156 -28.01 6.41 3.70
CA GLU A 156 -29.00 6.78 4.73
C GLU A 156 -28.36 7.56 5.87
N GLU A 157 -27.17 7.14 6.31
CA GLU A 157 -26.35 7.82 7.30
C GLU A 157 -26.00 9.24 6.86
N MET A 158 -25.50 9.41 5.63
CA MET A 158 -25.14 10.73 5.09
C MET A 158 -26.37 11.64 4.96
N ILE A 159 -27.52 11.11 4.53
CA ILE A 159 -28.79 11.86 4.49
C ILE A 159 -29.17 12.34 5.89
N ALA A 160 -29.09 11.48 6.90
CA ALA A 160 -29.43 11.84 8.28
C ALA A 160 -28.51 12.93 8.83
N VAL A 161 -27.19 12.78 8.67
CA VAL A 161 -26.19 13.74 9.17
C VAL A 161 -26.29 15.10 8.49
N LEU A 162 -26.57 15.13 7.18
CA LEU A 162 -26.63 16.37 6.41
C LEU A 162 -27.95 17.12 6.57
N ARG A 163 -29.04 16.41 6.87
CA ARG A 163 -30.33 17.03 7.20
C ARG A 163 -30.21 17.97 8.39
N ASP A 164 -29.44 17.62 9.42
CA ASP A 164 -29.22 18.48 10.59
C ASP A 164 -28.44 19.76 10.25
N LYS A 165 -27.73 19.78 9.11
CA LYS A 165 -27.06 20.96 8.55
C LYS A 165 -27.93 21.74 7.55
N GLY A 166 -29.20 21.36 7.37
CA GLY A 166 -30.10 21.94 6.37
C GLY A 166 -29.65 21.67 4.92
N ILE A 167 -28.92 20.58 4.69
CA ILE A 167 -28.44 20.18 3.37
C ILE A 167 -29.27 18.99 2.89
N VAL A 168 -29.88 19.13 1.71
CA VAL A 168 -30.54 18.03 1.01
C VAL A 168 -29.48 17.15 0.37
N CYS A 169 -29.57 15.84 0.56
CA CYS A 169 -28.62 14.85 0.06
C CYS A 169 -29.33 13.90 -0.91
N ASP A 170 -29.09 14.07 -2.21
CA ASP A 170 -29.56 13.20 -3.27
C ASP A 170 -28.56 12.06 -3.48
N TYR A 171 -28.93 10.86 -3.05
CA TYR A 171 -28.13 9.66 -3.16
C TYR A 171 -28.54 8.83 -4.39
N ASN A 172 -27.59 8.53 -5.29
CA ASN A 172 -27.87 7.72 -6.49
C ASN A 172 -26.75 6.75 -6.87
N ILE A 173 -25.90 6.34 -5.92
CA ILE A 173 -24.81 5.39 -6.18
C ILE A 173 -25.38 4.08 -6.72
N ASP A 174 -24.92 3.70 -7.92
CA ASP A 174 -25.23 2.45 -8.60
C ASP A 174 -23.96 2.02 -9.35
N PHE A 175 -23.28 1.00 -8.84
CA PHE A 175 -22.03 0.47 -9.40
C PHE A 175 -22.23 -0.27 -10.73
N GLY A 176 -23.47 -0.46 -11.19
CA GLY A 176 -23.77 -0.91 -12.55
C GLY A 176 -23.59 0.18 -13.61
N LYS A 177 -23.52 1.45 -13.21
CA LYS A 177 -23.50 2.62 -14.11
C LYS A 177 -22.31 3.53 -13.83
N ASN A 178 -21.94 4.32 -14.83
CA ASN A 178 -20.96 5.39 -14.66
C ASN A 178 -21.66 6.66 -14.17
N TYR A 179 -20.89 7.57 -13.57
CA TYR A 179 -21.34 8.92 -13.21
C TYR A 179 -22.43 8.95 -12.13
N THR A 180 -22.44 7.94 -11.26
CA THR A 180 -23.32 7.84 -10.08
C THR A 180 -22.61 8.33 -8.82
N GLY A 181 -23.34 8.73 -7.80
CA GLY A 181 -22.76 9.49 -6.70
C GLY A 181 -23.75 9.99 -5.65
N ILE A 182 -23.31 11.02 -4.93
CA ILE A 182 -24.05 11.76 -3.92
C ILE A 182 -23.99 13.24 -4.29
N TYR A 183 -25.14 13.91 -4.34
CA TYR A 183 -25.24 15.32 -4.71
C TYR A 183 -25.96 16.08 -3.61
N LEU A 184 -25.39 17.21 -3.21
CA LEU A 184 -25.83 17.98 -2.07
C LEU A 184 -26.34 19.33 -2.55
N GLY A 185 -27.52 19.70 -2.06
CA GLY A 185 -28.19 20.94 -2.39
C GLY A 185 -28.70 21.66 -1.15
N LYS A 186 -28.99 22.95 -1.32
CA LYS A 186 -29.82 23.72 -0.40
C LYS A 186 -30.90 24.44 -1.20
N GLU A 187 -31.97 24.84 -0.53
CA GLU A 187 -33.08 25.55 -1.17
C GLU A 187 -32.61 26.87 -1.80
N GLU A 188 -31.66 27.55 -1.17
CA GLU A 188 -31.05 28.77 -1.68
C GLU A 188 -30.02 28.54 -2.81
N TRP A 189 -29.60 27.29 -3.08
CA TRP A 189 -28.61 27.01 -4.13
C TRP A 189 -29.29 26.83 -5.49
N LYS A 190 -29.15 27.84 -6.33
CA LYS A 190 -29.89 27.92 -7.60
C LYS A 190 -29.18 27.21 -8.74
N TYR A 191 -27.85 27.26 -8.78
CA TYR A 191 -27.07 26.87 -9.95
C TYR A 191 -26.11 25.70 -9.71
N VAL A 192 -25.57 25.61 -8.50
CA VAL A 192 -24.41 24.80 -8.15
C VAL A 192 -24.78 23.89 -6.98
N ARG A 193 -24.30 22.65 -7.05
CA ARG A 193 -24.36 21.65 -5.99
C ARG A 193 -22.96 21.22 -5.59
N ILE A 194 -22.84 20.63 -4.41
CA ILE A 194 -21.66 19.85 -4.06
C ILE A 194 -21.90 18.41 -4.52
N GLY A 195 -20.96 17.80 -5.22
CA GLY A 195 -21.10 16.44 -5.71
C GLY A 195 -19.92 15.56 -5.33
N PHE A 196 -20.21 14.29 -5.05
CA PHE A 196 -19.27 13.17 -4.97
C PHE A 196 -19.69 12.15 -6.03
N GLN A 197 -18.88 11.95 -7.07
CA GLN A 197 -19.28 11.14 -8.22
C GLN A 197 -18.20 10.16 -8.63
N PHE A 198 -18.57 8.92 -8.89
CA PHE A 198 -17.70 7.95 -9.53
C PHE A 198 -17.69 8.17 -11.04
N TRP A 199 -16.51 8.33 -11.63
CA TRP A 199 -16.40 8.37 -13.09
C TRP A 199 -16.64 7.00 -13.73
N ALA A 200 -16.26 5.91 -13.05
CA ALA A 200 -16.33 4.57 -13.62
C ALA A 200 -16.83 3.57 -12.58
N LYS A 201 -18.15 3.35 -12.52
CA LYS A 201 -18.80 2.42 -11.59
C LYS A 201 -18.46 2.73 -10.13
N ASN A 202 -17.60 1.94 -9.52
CA ASN A 202 -17.09 2.10 -8.16
C ASN A 202 -15.63 2.62 -8.10
N HIS A 203 -15.10 3.15 -9.20
CA HIS A 203 -13.74 3.66 -9.29
C HIS A 203 -13.72 5.16 -9.59
N ASN A 204 -12.60 5.80 -9.24
CA ASN A 204 -12.32 7.19 -9.54
C ASN A 204 -13.40 8.13 -8.97
N LEU A 205 -13.66 8.00 -7.66
CA LEU A 205 -14.50 8.95 -6.96
C LEU A 205 -13.86 10.34 -7.01
N ILE A 206 -14.60 11.30 -7.53
CA ILE A 206 -14.27 12.72 -7.47
C ILE A 206 -15.20 13.43 -6.49
N PHE A 207 -14.78 14.58 -6.00
CA PHE A 207 -15.62 15.51 -5.26
C PHE A 207 -15.44 16.93 -5.77
N GLY A 208 -16.47 17.77 -5.67
CA GLY A 208 -16.38 19.15 -6.13
C GLY A 208 -17.69 19.89 -6.24
N LEU A 209 -17.66 20.98 -7.00
CA LEU A 209 -18.80 21.81 -7.34
C LEU A 209 -19.32 21.40 -8.72
N THR A 210 -20.61 21.10 -8.80
CA THR A 210 -21.26 20.68 -10.05
C THR A 210 -22.43 21.59 -10.40
N ILE A 211 -22.63 21.84 -11.69
CA ILE A 211 -23.74 22.65 -12.20
C ILE A 211 -24.99 21.78 -12.32
N ASN A 212 -26.14 22.31 -11.90
CA ASN A 212 -27.43 21.66 -12.07
C ASN A 212 -27.69 21.32 -13.55
N GLY A 213 -28.31 20.17 -13.82
CA GLY A 213 -28.68 19.77 -15.18
C GLY A 213 -29.98 20.44 -15.64
N THR A 214 -30.20 20.45 -16.95
CA THR A 214 -31.55 20.65 -17.51
C THR A 214 -32.48 19.52 -17.05
N ASP A 215 -33.80 19.66 -17.23
CA ASP A 215 -34.82 18.69 -16.76
C ASP A 215 -34.56 17.23 -17.14
N ASN A 216 -33.79 17.00 -18.22
CA ASN A 216 -33.39 15.69 -18.74
C ASN A 216 -31.90 15.36 -18.56
N TRP A 217 -31.15 16.14 -17.77
CA TRP A 217 -29.72 16.00 -17.50
C TRP A 217 -28.84 15.89 -18.75
N SER A 218 -29.30 16.42 -19.89
CA SER A 218 -28.58 16.33 -21.17
C SER A 218 -27.42 17.31 -21.26
N ARG A 219 -27.51 18.45 -20.57
CA ARG A 219 -26.45 19.46 -20.47
C ARG A 219 -26.56 20.23 -19.14
N PRO A 220 -25.47 20.87 -18.67
CA PRO A 220 -25.57 21.75 -17.52
C PRO A 220 -26.41 22.98 -17.89
N ILE A 221 -27.14 23.53 -16.91
CA ILE A 221 -27.85 24.80 -17.10
C ILE A 221 -26.85 25.94 -17.33
N GLU A 222 -27.32 26.99 -17.98
CA GLU A 222 -26.54 28.21 -18.13
C GLU A 222 -26.50 28.97 -16.80
N ILE A 223 -25.30 29.36 -16.40
CA ILE A 223 -25.05 30.10 -15.16
C ILE A 223 -24.47 31.49 -15.46
N PRO A 224 -24.72 32.51 -14.63
CA PRO A 224 -24.23 33.87 -14.84
C PRO A 224 -22.71 33.93 -15.07
N ILE A 225 -22.26 34.79 -15.99
CA ILE A 225 -20.83 34.91 -16.35
C ILE A 225 -19.97 35.21 -15.11
N GLU A 226 -20.45 36.09 -14.22
CA GLU A 226 -19.75 36.42 -12.97
C GLU A 226 -19.57 35.19 -12.06
N LEU A 227 -20.57 34.30 -12.01
CA LEU A 227 -20.46 33.07 -11.24
C LEU A 227 -19.43 32.12 -11.87
N GLN A 228 -19.44 31.98 -13.20
CA GLN A 228 -18.43 31.18 -13.92
C GLN A 228 -17.01 31.68 -13.63
N GLU A 229 -16.80 32.99 -13.63
CA GLU A 229 -15.50 33.58 -13.34
C GLU A 229 -15.06 33.36 -11.89
N LYS A 230 -15.98 33.48 -10.93
CA LYS A 230 -15.70 33.20 -9.51
C LYS A 230 -15.29 31.73 -9.32
N LEU A 231 -16.04 30.78 -9.89
CA LEU A 231 -15.74 29.35 -9.78
C LEU A 231 -14.39 28.99 -10.42
N LYS A 232 -14.05 29.57 -11.58
CA LYS A 232 -12.76 29.35 -12.25
C LYS A 232 -11.55 29.89 -11.47
N LYS A 233 -11.75 30.90 -10.61
CA LYS A 233 -10.69 31.49 -9.78
C LYS A 233 -10.45 30.72 -8.48
N LEU A 234 -11.29 29.74 -8.16
CA LEU A 234 -11.08 28.93 -6.96
C LEU A 234 -9.77 28.13 -7.06
N PRO A 235 -8.97 28.11 -5.99
CA PRO A 235 -7.66 27.47 -6.01
C PRO A 235 -7.78 25.94 -6.07
N ASN A 236 -6.67 25.28 -6.40
CA ASN A 236 -6.50 23.83 -6.26
C ASN A 236 -7.55 22.98 -6.99
N THR A 237 -8.07 23.44 -8.13
CA THR A 237 -8.92 22.62 -9.02
C THR A 237 -8.08 21.76 -9.96
N GLU A 238 -8.63 20.62 -10.35
CA GLU A 238 -8.12 19.86 -11.49
C GLU A 238 -8.15 20.69 -12.79
N LYS A 239 -7.16 20.46 -13.65
CA LYS A 239 -6.99 21.22 -14.92
C LYS A 239 -8.04 20.89 -15.98
N ARG A 240 -8.73 19.75 -15.83
CA ARG A 240 -9.70 19.22 -16.82
C ARG A 240 -11.15 19.55 -16.45
N ASN A 241 -11.39 20.70 -15.84
CA ASN A 241 -12.76 21.16 -15.56
C ASN A 241 -13.58 21.28 -16.85
N ASN A 242 -14.90 21.14 -16.71
CA ASN A 242 -15.84 21.18 -17.84
C ASN A 242 -17.14 21.86 -17.42
N GLY A 243 -18.11 21.96 -18.33
CA GLY A 243 -19.38 22.64 -18.06
C GLY A 243 -20.20 22.05 -16.92
N TRP A 244 -20.03 20.75 -16.62
CA TRP A 244 -20.70 20.09 -15.49
C TRP A 244 -19.94 20.24 -14.18
N TRP A 245 -18.61 20.25 -14.25
CA TRP A 245 -17.71 20.28 -13.10
C TRP A 245 -16.72 21.43 -13.25
N PRO A 246 -17.14 22.68 -12.93
CA PRO A 246 -16.26 23.84 -12.98
C PRO A 246 -15.11 23.77 -11.97
N TRP A 247 -15.30 23.04 -10.86
CA TRP A 247 -14.28 22.77 -9.85
C TRP A 247 -14.44 21.34 -9.34
N TYR A 248 -13.38 20.53 -9.40
CA TYR A 248 -13.37 19.19 -8.81
C TYR A 248 -11.95 18.71 -8.51
N ASN A 249 -11.86 17.69 -7.66
CA ASN A 249 -10.64 16.93 -7.39
C ASN A 249 -10.97 15.44 -7.26
N PHE A 250 -9.95 14.59 -7.43
CA PHE A 250 -10.06 13.18 -7.08
C PHE A 250 -10.03 12.99 -5.56
N MET A 251 -10.84 12.06 -5.07
CA MET A 251 -10.71 11.58 -3.70
C MET A 251 -9.35 10.89 -3.54
N GLU A 252 -8.70 11.07 -2.40
CA GLU A 252 -7.41 10.47 -2.12
C GLU A 252 -7.50 8.93 -2.12
N GLN A 253 -6.45 8.25 -2.62
CA GLN A 253 -6.32 6.80 -2.52
C GLN A 253 -6.11 6.40 -1.05
N PRO A 254 -6.68 5.26 -0.59
CA PRO A 254 -7.44 4.27 -1.36
C PRO A 254 -8.94 4.59 -1.53
N TYR A 255 -9.42 5.69 -0.96
CA TYR A 255 -10.86 6.00 -0.85
C TYR A 255 -11.52 6.45 -2.15
N SER A 256 -10.74 6.69 -3.22
CA SER A 256 -11.28 6.88 -4.57
C SER A 256 -11.70 5.59 -5.27
N ASP A 257 -11.36 4.42 -4.76
CA ASP A 257 -11.65 3.13 -5.38
C ASP A 257 -12.44 2.20 -4.43
N TRP A 258 -13.75 2.16 -4.61
CA TRP A 258 -14.68 1.31 -3.85
C TRP A 258 -14.81 -0.09 -4.46
N SER A 259 -13.88 -0.49 -5.35
CA SER A 259 -13.65 -1.90 -5.66
C SER A 259 -12.75 -2.60 -4.63
N LYS A 260 -12.19 -1.84 -3.69
CA LYS A 260 -11.22 -2.30 -2.69
C LYS A 260 -11.82 -2.37 -1.29
N ALA A 261 -11.31 -3.28 -0.46
CA ALA A 261 -11.82 -3.53 0.89
C ALA A 261 -11.67 -2.31 1.80
N GLU A 262 -10.60 -1.54 1.62
CA GLU A 262 -10.23 -0.36 2.39
C GLU A 262 -11.33 0.72 2.40
N ALA A 263 -12.09 0.85 1.31
CA ALA A 263 -13.23 1.75 1.25
C ALA A 263 -14.35 1.29 2.20
N TYR A 264 -14.65 -0.01 2.24
CA TYR A 264 -15.70 -0.58 3.08
C TYR A 264 -15.30 -0.66 4.55
N GLU A 265 -14.03 -0.91 4.85
CA GLU A 265 -13.49 -0.78 6.21
C GLU A 265 -13.67 0.64 6.73
N ALA A 266 -13.34 1.65 5.91
CA ALA A 266 -13.53 3.05 6.27
C ALA A 266 -15.00 3.45 6.38
N ILE A 267 -15.90 2.85 5.60
CA ILE A 267 -17.35 3.01 5.80
C ILE A 267 -17.74 2.45 7.17
N SER A 268 -17.34 1.20 7.46
CA SER A 268 -17.75 0.49 8.68
C SER A 268 -17.27 1.13 9.97
N ASP A 269 -16.08 1.74 9.98
CA ASP A 269 -15.53 2.41 11.18
C ASP A 269 -15.78 3.93 11.21
N GLY A 270 -16.51 4.45 10.22
CA GLY A 270 -16.91 5.86 10.13
C GLY A 270 -15.83 6.82 9.64
N ARG A 271 -14.63 6.34 9.27
CA ARG A 271 -13.60 7.17 8.61
C ARG A 271 -14.11 7.78 7.31
N MET A 272 -14.85 7.02 6.50
CA MET A 272 -15.38 7.49 5.22
C MET A 272 -16.37 8.65 5.41
N ARG A 273 -17.28 8.54 6.39
CA ARG A 273 -18.19 9.64 6.77
C ARG A 273 -17.38 10.88 7.12
N LYS A 274 -16.35 10.75 7.97
CA LYS A 274 -15.51 11.88 8.37
C LYS A 274 -14.84 12.55 7.16
N ILE A 275 -14.28 11.76 6.25
CA ILE A 275 -13.66 12.27 5.01
C ILE A 275 -14.67 13.06 4.19
N PHE A 276 -15.87 12.51 3.95
CA PHE A 276 -16.91 13.20 3.20
C PHE A 276 -17.30 14.53 3.85
N LEU A 277 -17.51 14.55 5.16
CA LEU A 277 -17.85 15.77 5.90
C LEU A 277 -16.74 16.82 5.85
N GLU A 278 -15.47 16.42 5.97
CA GLU A 278 -14.32 17.32 5.82
C GLU A 278 -14.27 17.96 4.42
N LYS A 279 -14.55 17.17 3.37
CA LYS A 279 -14.62 17.69 1.99
C LYS A 279 -15.81 18.65 1.80
N ILE A 280 -16.96 18.34 2.39
CA ILE A 280 -18.14 19.21 2.34
C ILE A 280 -17.85 20.54 3.05
N ASP A 281 -17.34 20.50 4.28
CA ASP A 281 -17.05 21.71 5.06
C ASP A 281 -15.99 22.57 4.37
N MET A 282 -14.97 21.96 3.75
CA MET A 282 -13.99 22.67 2.91
C MET A 282 -14.65 23.37 1.72
N LEU A 283 -15.53 22.68 0.97
CA LEU A 283 -16.21 23.24 -0.20
C LEU A 283 -17.15 24.39 0.19
N LEU A 284 -17.85 24.27 1.32
CA LEU A 284 -18.73 25.30 1.86
C LEU A 284 -17.94 26.56 2.24
N GLU A 285 -16.80 26.42 2.93
CA GLU A 285 -15.98 27.58 3.27
C GLU A 285 -15.34 28.20 2.02
N MET A 286 -14.90 27.39 1.05
CA MET A 286 -14.33 27.87 -0.20
C MET A 286 -15.33 28.65 -1.07
N THR A 287 -16.63 28.37 -0.93
CA THR A 287 -17.72 29.01 -1.69
C THR A 287 -18.44 30.12 -0.94
N LYS A 288 -17.96 30.49 0.25
CA LYS A 288 -18.53 31.55 1.06
C LYS A 288 -18.50 32.89 0.32
N GLY A 289 -19.67 33.54 0.20
CA GLY A 289 -19.82 34.78 -0.57
C GLY A 289 -19.95 34.58 -2.09
N ILE A 290 -20.03 33.32 -2.54
CA ILE A 290 -20.45 32.95 -3.89
C ILE A 290 -21.90 32.50 -3.79
N GLU A 291 -22.76 33.05 -4.65
CA GLU A 291 -24.15 32.59 -4.78
C GLU A 291 -24.12 31.26 -5.56
N LEU A 292 -24.27 30.16 -4.82
CA LEU A 292 -24.36 28.81 -5.37
C LEU A 292 -25.70 28.61 -6.08
#